data_AF-A0A1G5DR74-F1
#
_entry.id   AF-A0A1G5DR74-F1
#
_cell.length_a   1.000
_cell.length_b   1.000
_cell.length_c   1.000
_cell.angle_alpha   90.00
_cell.angle_beta   90.00
_cell.angle_gamma   90.00
#
_symmetry.space_group_name_H-M   'P 1'
#
loop_
_entity.id
_entity.type
_entity.pdbx_description
1 polymer ?
#
loop_
_entity_poly.entity_id
_entity_poly.type
_entity_poly.pdbx_seq_one_letter_code
_entity_poly.pdbx_strand_id
1 'polypeptide(L)'
;MKLTTSFEIDKIARPIDHNSQVVLLGSCFAQHIGDKLSYNAFQSVVNPFGVIFNPHSIAVLVEKSLKGDFKMDDVAGKFSYLAHSDLNGESSNETLENLKRAGNILKNQLSKASHLIITLGTSWIYELKESSTIVVNCHQQPQKLFDKRLLTHEEISNSLHKIEKLISSINPDIQLIYTVSPVRHIKDGMVENTRSKARLQEAIQQRCDHGEAYYFPSYEILMDELRDYRFYAGDMIHPNDTAVDYVWLRFRESALNPNTSKAITAIEKHQKLVYHRPKDSKAHQVQVEESRHQLLTRFPSLQI
;
A
#
# COMPACT_ATOMS: atom_id res chain seq x y z
N MET A 1 -21.44 29.15 -8.88
CA MET A 1 -21.52 27.68 -9.00
C MET A 1 -20.24 27.09 -8.45
N LYS A 2 -20.31 26.22 -7.44
CA LYS A 2 -19.15 25.49 -6.90
C LYS A 2 -18.96 24.22 -7.75
N LEU A 3 -17.85 24.13 -8.49
CA LEU A 3 -17.58 23.04 -9.44
C LEU A 3 -16.78 21.88 -8.83
N THR A 4 -16.38 22.00 -7.58
CA THR A 4 -15.64 20.98 -6.81
C THR A 4 -16.26 20.83 -5.42
N THR A 5 -16.31 19.60 -4.93
CA THR A 5 -16.79 19.30 -3.59
C THR A 5 -15.62 18.79 -2.76
N SER A 6 -14.97 19.71 -2.04
CA SER A 6 -14.06 19.31 -0.96
C SER A 6 -14.87 18.75 0.21
N PHE A 7 -14.34 17.72 0.87
CA PHE A 7 -14.94 17.16 2.08
C PHE A 7 -13.94 17.15 3.25
N GLU A 8 -14.43 17.09 4.47
CA GLU A 8 -13.56 16.98 5.65
C GLU A 8 -13.10 15.53 5.81
N ILE A 9 -11.80 15.36 6.11
CA ILE A 9 -11.21 14.06 6.41
C ILE A 9 -10.85 14.10 7.89
N ASP A 10 -11.39 13.16 8.66
CA ASP A 10 -11.11 13.06 10.08
C ASP A 10 -9.61 12.88 10.32
N LYS A 11 -9.11 13.46 11.40
CA LYS A 11 -7.71 13.24 11.79
C LYS A 11 -7.59 11.90 12.49
N ILE A 12 -6.53 11.17 12.16
CA ILE A 12 -6.20 9.95 12.87
C ILE A 12 -5.84 10.25 14.33
N ALA A 13 -6.28 9.39 15.25
CA ALA A 13 -6.02 9.57 16.68
C ALA A 13 -4.52 9.53 17.03
N ARG A 14 -3.76 8.66 16.36
CA ARG A 14 -2.31 8.52 16.51
C ARG A 14 -1.65 8.88 15.18
N PRO A 15 -1.20 10.12 14.99
CA PRO A 15 -0.64 10.56 13.73
C PRO A 15 0.79 10.07 13.54
N ILE A 16 1.15 9.78 12.29
CA ILE A 16 2.47 9.31 11.87
C ILE A 16 3.50 10.45 11.97
N ASP A 17 4.64 10.16 12.57
CA ASP A 17 5.81 11.03 12.65
C ASP A 17 7.09 10.33 12.17
N HIS A 18 8.25 10.99 12.23
CA HIS A 18 9.52 10.40 11.79
C HIS A 18 10.05 9.26 12.68
N ASN A 19 9.45 9.02 13.85
CA ASN A 19 9.75 7.87 14.70
C ASN A 19 8.84 6.67 14.40
N SER A 20 7.76 6.91 13.64
CA SER A 20 6.80 5.89 13.27
C SER A 20 7.40 4.91 12.26
N GLN A 21 7.15 3.62 12.48
CA GLN A 21 7.42 2.55 11.53
C GLN A 21 6.11 2.17 10.85
N VAL A 22 6.06 2.32 9.53
CA VAL A 22 4.84 2.15 8.72
C VAL A 22 4.98 0.95 7.80
N VAL A 23 4.04 0.01 7.87
CA VAL A 23 3.92 -1.07 6.89
C VAL A 23 2.78 -0.71 5.93
N LEU A 24 3.00 -0.86 4.63
CA LEU A 24 2.00 -0.63 3.60
C LEU A 24 1.78 -1.91 2.81
N LEU A 25 0.55 -2.40 2.78
CA LEU A 25 0.14 -3.57 2.01
C LEU A 25 -1.00 -3.19 1.07
N GLY A 26 -1.03 -3.73 -0.15
CA GLY A 26 -2.18 -3.60 -1.01
C GLY A 26 -1.87 -3.35 -2.48
N SER A 27 -2.77 -2.61 -3.12
CA SER A 27 -2.72 -2.26 -4.54
C SER A 27 -1.45 -1.47 -4.92
N CYS A 28 -1.22 -1.24 -6.22
CA CYS A 28 -0.16 -0.37 -6.71
C CYS A 28 -0.22 1.05 -6.12
N PHE A 29 -1.40 1.53 -5.70
CA PHE A 29 -1.52 2.84 -5.05
C PHE A 29 -0.84 2.89 -3.67
N ALA A 30 -0.67 1.75 -2.99
CA ALA A 30 0.16 1.68 -1.78
C ALA A 30 1.63 2.04 -2.08
N GLN A 31 2.13 1.70 -3.27
CA GLN A 31 3.49 2.06 -3.69
C GLN A 31 3.63 3.58 -3.81
N HIS A 32 2.68 4.26 -4.45
CA HIS A 32 2.71 5.72 -4.56
C HIS A 32 2.80 6.41 -3.20
N ILE A 33 1.99 5.99 -2.22
CA ILE A 33 2.04 6.57 -0.86
C ILE A 33 3.33 6.17 -0.12
N GLY A 34 3.79 4.92 -0.28
CA GLY A 34 5.06 4.46 0.28
C GLY A 34 6.27 5.20 -0.27
N ASP A 35 6.27 5.53 -1.56
CA ASP A 35 7.31 6.33 -2.21
C ASP A 35 7.30 7.76 -1.66
N LYS A 36 6.12 8.34 -1.41
CA LYS A 36 6.01 9.67 -0.78
C LYS A 36 6.50 9.66 0.66
N LEU A 37 6.22 8.62 1.44
CA LEU A 37 6.77 8.44 2.78
C LEU A 37 8.30 8.34 2.73
N SER A 38 8.83 7.47 1.87
CA SER A 38 10.27 7.25 1.72
C SER A 38 11.01 8.51 1.23
N TYR A 39 10.45 9.23 0.25
CA TYR A 39 10.98 10.51 -0.23
C TYR A 39 11.12 11.54 0.90
N ASN A 40 10.21 11.48 1.88
CA ASN A 40 10.17 12.36 3.05
C ASN A 40 10.80 11.73 4.31
N ALA A 41 11.68 10.73 4.13
CA ALA A 41 12.48 10.09 5.17
C ALA A 41 11.68 9.43 6.30
N PHE A 42 10.44 9.01 6.03
CA PHE A 42 9.69 8.16 6.95
C PHE A 42 10.13 6.70 6.81
N GLN A 43 10.18 5.99 7.93
CA GLN A 43 10.49 4.57 7.94
C GLN A 43 9.28 3.79 7.44
N SER A 44 9.37 3.22 6.23
CA SER A 44 8.28 2.45 5.67
C SER A 44 8.74 1.19 4.94
N VAL A 45 7.90 0.16 4.95
CA VAL A 45 8.06 -1.05 4.15
C VAL A 45 6.78 -1.26 3.36
N VAL A 46 6.93 -1.42 2.04
CA VAL A 46 5.80 -1.54 1.12
C VAL A 46 5.82 -2.92 0.49
N ASN A 47 4.67 -3.59 0.49
CA ASN A 47 4.38 -4.79 -0.30
C ASN A 47 5.54 -5.79 -0.42
N PRO A 48 5.97 -6.46 0.68
CA PRO A 48 7.07 -7.44 0.61
C PRO A 48 6.83 -8.59 -0.39
N PHE A 49 5.56 -8.88 -0.69
CA PHE A 49 5.12 -9.90 -1.67
C PHE A 49 4.71 -9.30 -3.03
N GLY A 50 5.02 -8.02 -3.25
CA GLY A 50 4.51 -7.22 -4.36
C GLY A 50 3.02 -6.87 -4.21
N VAL A 51 2.44 -6.36 -5.30
CA VAL A 51 1.08 -5.79 -5.29
C VAL A 51 0.00 -6.86 -5.04
N ILE A 52 -0.85 -6.64 -4.05
CA ILE A 52 -1.96 -7.54 -3.67
C ILE A 52 -3.25 -6.73 -3.53
N PHE A 53 -4.28 -7.08 -4.29
CA PHE A 53 -5.46 -6.18 -4.38
C PHE A 53 -6.59 -6.51 -3.41
N ASN A 54 -6.72 -7.75 -2.97
CA ASN A 54 -7.90 -8.23 -2.24
C ASN A 54 -7.55 -8.62 -0.80
N PRO A 55 -8.48 -8.48 0.16
CA PRO A 55 -8.20 -8.72 1.58
C PRO A 55 -7.96 -10.20 1.91
N HIS A 56 -8.57 -11.13 1.18
CA HIS A 56 -8.36 -12.57 1.40
C HIS A 56 -6.89 -12.96 1.21
N SER A 57 -6.30 -12.56 0.09
CA SER A 57 -4.90 -12.83 -0.21
C SER A 57 -3.96 -12.17 0.80
N ILE A 58 -4.26 -10.96 1.25
CA ILE A 58 -3.48 -10.29 2.32
C ILE A 58 -3.56 -11.12 3.61
N ALA A 59 -4.75 -11.60 3.99
CA ALA A 59 -4.93 -12.41 5.20
C ALA A 59 -4.11 -13.72 5.16
N VAL A 60 -4.10 -14.40 4.00
CA VAL A 60 -3.29 -15.62 3.78
C VAL A 60 -1.80 -15.31 3.94
N LEU A 61 -1.31 -14.24 3.31
CA LEU A 61 0.10 -13.89 3.37
C LEU A 61 0.55 -13.42 4.76
N VAL A 62 -0.27 -12.64 5.46
CA VAL A 62 -0.02 -12.27 6.86
C VAL A 62 0.06 -13.53 7.72
N GLU A 63 -0.92 -14.43 7.63
CA GLU A 63 -0.93 -15.68 8.40
C GLU A 63 0.32 -16.54 8.15
N LYS A 64 0.65 -16.81 6.88
CA LYS A 64 1.82 -17.63 6.52
C LYS A 64 3.11 -16.95 6.98
N SER A 65 3.21 -15.63 6.88
CA SER A 65 4.37 -14.87 7.36
C SER A 65 4.55 -15.00 8.87
N LEU A 66 3.48 -14.84 9.66
CA LEU A 66 3.57 -14.96 11.12
C LEU A 66 3.96 -16.39 11.56
N LYS A 67 3.37 -17.40 10.91
CA LYS A 67 3.66 -18.82 11.16
C LYS A 67 5.03 -19.27 10.62
N GLY A 68 5.61 -18.54 9.67
CA GLY A 68 6.81 -18.97 8.95
C GLY A 68 6.56 -20.20 8.06
N ASP A 69 5.33 -20.38 7.57
CA ASP A 69 4.87 -21.62 6.95
C ASP A 69 4.82 -21.53 5.42
N PHE A 70 5.92 -21.11 4.80
CA PHE A 70 6.11 -21.18 3.34
C PHE A 70 6.81 -22.48 2.96
N LYS A 71 6.17 -23.27 2.11
CA LYS A 71 6.55 -24.64 1.72
C LYS A 71 6.68 -24.76 0.21
N MET A 72 7.30 -25.85 -0.26
CA MET A 72 7.41 -26.14 -1.70
C MET A 72 6.05 -26.23 -2.41
N ASP A 73 5.00 -26.66 -1.70
CA ASP A 73 3.63 -26.72 -2.24
C ASP A 73 3.05 -25.33 -2.57
N ASP A 74 3.65 -24.26 -2.03
CA ASP A 74 3.28 -22.88 -2.37
C ASP A 74 3.92 -22.40 -3.69
N VAL A 75 4.77 -23.22 -4.32
CA VAL A 75 5.56 -22.87 -5.51
C VAL A 75 5.11 -23.66 -6.74
N ALA A 76 4.83 -22.94 -7.81
CA ALA A 76 4.47 -23.46 -9.13
C ALA A 76 5.63 -23.24 -10.12
N GLY A 77 6.68 -24.05 -10.01
CA GLY A 77 7.87 -23.93 -10.86
C GLY A 77 8.68 -22.67 -10.53
N LYS A 78 8.66 -21.66 -11.40
CA LYS A 78 9.44 -20.41 -11.23
C LYS A 78 8.68 -19.27 -10.54
N PHE A 79 7.45 -19.52 -10.13
CA PHE A 79 6.58 -18.50 -9.53
C PHE A 79 5.72 -19.11 -8.42
N SER A 80 5.03 -18.24 -7.69
CA SER A 80 4.02 -18.64 -6.71
C SER A 80 2.72 -17.91 -7.00
N TYR A 81 1.62 -18.65 -7.04
CA TYR A 81 0.28 -18.06 -7.13
C TYR A 81 -0.06 -17.17 -5.93
N LEU A 82 0.65 -17.29 -4.81
CA LEU A 82 0.45 -16.48 -3.61
C LEU A 82 1.14 -15.11 -3.67
N ALA A 83 2.00 -14.84 -4.65
CA ALA A 83 2.78 -13.61 -4.70
C ALA A 83 2.77 -12.95 -6.10
N HIS A 84 3.14 -11.66 -6.12
CA HIS A 84 3.37 -10.94 -7.36
C HIS A 84 4.58 -11.51 -8.13
N SER A 85 4.68 -11.19 -9.42
CA SER A 85 5.77 -11.65 -10.28
C SER A 85 7.16 -11.19 -9.83
N ASP A 86 7.24 -10.18 -8.96
CA ASP A 86 8.52 -9.68 -8.41
C ASP A 86 9.23 -10.72 -7.54
N LEU A 87 8.50 -11.75 -7.08
CA LEU A 87 9.05 -12.84 -6.27
C LEU A 87 9.41 -14.08 -7.08
N ASN A 88 9.19 -14.05 -8.40
CA ASN A 88 9.56 -15.16 -9.28
C ASN A 88 11.08 -15.41 -9.20
N GLY A 89 11.48 -16.67 -9.27
CA GLY A 89 12.88 -17.09 -9.26
C GLY A 89 13.28 -17.81 -10.55
N GLU A 90 14.56 -18.11 -10.71
CA GLU A 90 15.06 -18.95 -11.79
C GLU A 90 14.72 -20.44 -11.56
N SER A 91 14.41 -20.82 -10.32
CA SER A 91 14.04 -22.17 -9.89
C SER A 91 12.95 -22.18 -8.81
N SER A 92 12.38 -23.35 -8.53
CA SER A 92 11.40 -23.53 -7.45
C SER A 92 11.98 -23.25 -6.06
N ASN A 93 13.23 -23.66 -5.82
CA ASN A 93 13.92 -23.37 -4.56
C ASN A 93 14.14 -21.88 -4.37
N GLU A 94 14.56 -21.16 -5.41
CA GLU A 94 14.75 -19.72 -5.33
C GLU A 94 13.43 -18.98 -5.09
N THR A 95 12.36 -19.39 -5.77
CA THR A 95 11.02 -18.84 -5.54
C THR A 95 10.57 -19.05 -4.11
N LEU A 96 10.79 -20.24 -3.54
CA LEU A 96 10.49 -20.52 -2.13
C LEU A 96 11.29 -19.62 -1.18
N GLU A 97 12.59 -19.43 -1.44
CA GLU A 97 13.43 -18.55 -0.63
C GLU A 97 13.00 -17.08 -0.74
N ASN A 98 12.53 -16.65 -1.91
CA ASN A 98 11.94 -15.32 -2.09
C ASN A 98 10.68 -15.14 -1.23
N LEU A 99 9.77 -16.13 -1.23
CA LEU A 99 8.57 -16.12 -0.37
C LEU A 99 8.93 -16.07 1.12
N LYS A 100 9.86 -16.92 1.57
CA LYS A 100 10.32 -16.94 2.97
C LYS A 100 10.94 -15.62 3.37
N ARG A 101 11.77 -15.02 2.50
CA ARG A 101 12.40 -13.73 2.76
C ARG A 101 11.36 -12.62 2.91
N ALA A 102 10.40 -12.55 1.99
CA ALA A 102 9.28 -11.61 2.06
C ALA A 102 8.45 -11.81 3.34
N GLY A 103 8.17 -13.07 3.71
CA GLY A 103 7.45 -13.40 4.94
C GLY A 103 8.19 -13.00 6.21
N ASN A 104 9.51 -13.23 6.25
CA ASN A 104 10.35 -12.80 7.36
C ASN A 104 10.40 -11.27 7.48
N ILE A 105 10.51 -10.55 6.34
CA ILE A 105 10.42 -9.08 6.32
C ILE A 105 9.08 -8.64 6.90
N LEU A 106 7.96 -9.18 6.39
CA LEU A 106 6.63 -8.79 6.84
C LEU A 106 6.42 -9.05 8.33
N LYS A 107 6.77 -10.25 8.81
CA LYS A 107 6.69 -10.63 10.22
C LYS A 107 7.49 -9.68 11.12
N ASN A 108 8.75 -9.44 10.76
CA ASN A 108 9.63 -8.59 11.54
C ASN A 108 9.13 -7.15 11.60
N GLN A 109 8.63 -6.62 10.48
CA GLN A 109 8.12 -5.25 10.43
C GLN A 109 6.81 -5.11 11.20
N LEU A 110 5.85 -6.03 11.03
CA LEU A 110 4.58 -5.97 11.77
C LEU A 110 4.77 -6.04 13.29
N SER A 111 5.79 -6.76 13.79
CA SER A 111 6.09 -6.84 15.22
C SER A 111 6.59 -5.52 15.84
N LYS A 112 7.05 -4.57 15.02
CA LYS A 112 7.62 -3.28 15.46
C LYS A 112 6.86 -2.07 14.92
N ALA A 113 5.98 -2.30 13.93
CA ALA A 113 5.24 -1.26 13.25
C ALA A 113 4.35 -0.49 14.23
N SER A 114 4.41 0.83 14.12
CA SER A 114 3.44 1.72 14.74
C SER A 114 2.12 1.77 13.96
N HIS A 115 2.21 1.62 12.63
CA HIS A 115 1.07 1.76 11.71
C HIS A 115 1.10 0.67 10.65
N LEU A 116 -0.07 0.14 10.30
CA LEU A 116 -0.26 -0.68 9.12
C LEU A 116 -1.35 -0.05 8.24
N ILE A 117 -0.97 0.25 7.00
CA ILE A 117 -1.86 0.78 5.97
C ILE A 117 -2.20 -0.36 5.00
N ILE A 118 -3.49 -0.63 4.82
CA ILE A 118 -4.01 -1.62 3.87
C ILE A 118 -4.83 -0.92 2.78
N THR A 119 -4.30 -0.91 1.56
CA THR A 119 -4.89 -0.26 0.38
C THR A 119 -5.56 -1.29 -0.52
N LEU A 120 -6.86 -1.55 -0.35
CA LEU A 120 -7.58 -2.57 -1.11
C LEU A 120 -7.93 -2.08 -2.53
N GLY A 121 -7.62 -2.89 -3.53
CA GLY A 121 -7.84 -2.58 -4.94
C GLY A 121 -9.15 -3.12 -5.49
N THR A 122 -9.42 -4.40 -5.30
CA THR A 122 -10.61 -5.06 -5.87
C THR A 122 -11.04 -6.26 -5.04
N SER A 123 -12.35 -6.50 -4.99
CA SER A 123 -13.00 -7.72 -4.52
C SER A 123 -13.04 -8.83 -5.58
N TRP A 124 -12.64 -8.55 -6.84
CA TRP A 124 -12.52 -9.58 -7.87
C TRP A 124 -11.30 -10.44 -7.60
N ILE A 125 -11.50 -11.75 -7.60
CA ILE A 125 -10.45 -12.73 -7.40
C ILE A 125 -10.43 -13.72 -8.56
N TYR A 126 -9.27 -14.37 -8.72
CA TYR A 126 -9.10 -15.54 -9.55
C TYR A 126 -8.84 -16.72 -8.63
N GLU A 127 -9.52 -17.83 -8.90
CA GLU A 127 -9.44 -19.05 -8.13
C GLU A 127 -8.96 -20.17 -9.05
N LEU A 128 -7.89 -20.86 -8.67
CA LEU A 128 -7.36 -21.98 -9.44
C LEU A 128 -8.32 -23.17 -9.35
N LYS A 129 -8.83 -23.63 -10.49
CA LYS A 129 -9.87 -24.69 -10.54
C LYS A 129 -9.46 -26.00 -9.88
N GLU A 130 -8.19 -26.36 -10.05
CA GLU A 130 -7.67 -27.65 -9.58
C GLU A 130 -7.69 -27.76 -8.05
N SER A 131 -7.41 -26.65 -7.35
CA SER A 131 -7.24 -26.63 -5.89
C SER A 131 -8.26 -25.78 -5.14
N SER A 132 -9.13 -25.06 -5.87
CA SER A 132 -10.02 -24.01 -5.31
C SER A 132 -9.26 -22.93 -4.53
N THR A 133 -8.00 -22.67 -4.90
CA THR A 133 -7.15 -21.69 -4.22
C THR A 133 -7.29 -20.32 -4.86
N ILE A 134 -7.60 -19.31 -4.04
CA ILE A 134 -7.57 -17.91 -4.47
C ILE A 134 -6.12 -17.47 -4.70
N VAL A 135 -5.83 -16.98 -5.90
CA VAL A 135 -4.48 -16.57 -6.31
C VAL A 135 -4.31 -15.04 -6.27
N VAL A 136 -3.10 -14.59 -5.96
CA VAL A 136 -2.69 -13.17 -6.03
C VAL A 136 -2.43 -12.75 -7.47
N ASN A 137 -1.75 -13.61 -8.24
CA ASN A 137 -1.38 -13.33 -9.62
C ASN A 137 -1.54 -14.61 -10.46
N CYS A 138 -2.11 -14.49 -11.65
CA CYS A 138 -2.28 -15.62 -12.57
C CYS A 138 -1.00 -15.95 -13.36
N HIS A 139 0.07 -15.17 -13.26
CA HIS A 139 1.39 -15.38 -13.89
C HIS A 139 1.32 -15.69 -15.39
N GLN A 140 0.43 -14.95 -16.09
CA GLN A 140 0.16 -15.09 -17.52
C GLN A 140 -0.23 -16.53 -17.95
N GLN A 141 -0.67 -17.36 -17.01
CA GLN A 141 -1.13 -18.72 -17.27
C GLN A 141 -2.47 -18.71 -18.05
N PRO A 142 -2.80 -19.80 -18.76
CA PRO A 142 -4.04 -19.90 -19.52
C PRO A 142 -5.28 -19.62 -18.66
N GLN A 143 -6.12 -18.67 -19.09
CA GLN A 143 -7.29 -18.23 -18.31
C GLN A 143 -8.26 -19.36 -17.95
N LYS A 144 -8.33 -20.42 -18.77
CA LYS A 144 -9.19 -21.59 -18.54
C LYS A 144 -8.92 -22.31 -17.21
N LEU A 145 -7.72 -22.13 -16.64
CA LEU A 145 -7.30 -22.71 -15.36
C LEU A 145 -7.95 -22.03 -14.16
N PHE A 146 -8.53 -20.84 -14.35
CA PHE A 146 -9.07 -20.03 -13.26
C PHE A 146 -10.57 -19.82 -13.41
N ASP A 147 -11.25 -19.79 -12.27
CA ASP A 147 -12.57 -19.19 -12.15
C ASP A 147 -12.44 -17.78 -11.61
N LYS A 148 -13.17 -16.86 -12.23
CA LYS A 148 -13.22 -15.47 -11.79
C LYS A 148 -14.53 -15.24 -11.07
N ARG A 149 -14.45 -14.75 -9.84
CA ARG A 149 -15.64 -14.39 -9.05
C ARG A 149 -15.38 -13.17 -8.17
N LEU A 150 -16.47 -12.61 -7.68
CA LEU A 150 -16.47 -11.47 -6.78
C LEU A 150 -16.59 -11.99 -5.33
N LEU A 151 -15.62 -11.66 -4.48
CA LEU A 151 -15.69 -11.97 -3.04
C LEU A 151 -16.98 -11.41 -2.45
N THR A 152 -17.66 -12.20 -1.62
CA THR A 152 -18.83 -11.75 -0.87
C THR A 152 -18.42 -10.75 0.22
N HIS A 153 -19.40 -9.97 0.70
CA HIS A 153 -19.19 -9.08 1.85
C HIS A 153 -18.67 -9.84 3.08
N GLU A 154 -19.19 -11.04 3.32
CA GLU A 154 -18.80 -11.90 4.43
C GLU A 154 -17.35 -12.41 4.29
N GLU A 155 -16.95 -12.85 3.09
CA GLU A 155 -15.56 -13.26 2.82
C GLU A 155 -14.56 -12.12 3.07
N ILE A 156 -14.93 -10.89 2.66
CA ILE A 156 -14.14 -9.68 2.87
C ILE A 156 -14.04 -9.36 4.37
N SER A 157 -15.18 -9.29 5.05
CA SER A 157 -15.26 -8.96 6.49
C SER A 157 -14.49 -9.97 7.35
N ASN A 158 -14.63 -11.27 7.06
CA ASN A 158 -13.88 -12.33 7.73
C ASN A 158 -12.37 -12.22 7.47
N SER A 159 -11.97 -11.80 6.27
CA SER A 159 -10.56 -11.59 5.94
C SER A 159 -9.97 -10.40 6.71
N LEU A 160 -10.69 -9.29 6.79
CA LEU A 160 -10.27 -8.12 7.58
C LEU A 160 -10.17 -8.47 9.07
N HIS A 161 -11.20 -9.08 9.64
CA HIS A 161 -11.20 -9.52 11.03
C HIS A 161 -10.04 -10.51 11.32
N LYS A 162 -9.76 -11.43 10.40
CA LYS A 162 -8.62 -12.36 10.52
C LYS A 162 -7.29 -11.62 10.54
N ILE A 163 -7.08 -10.65 9.65
CA ILE A 163 -5.88 -9.81 9.62
C ILE A 163 -5.69 -9.12 10.96
N GLU A 164 -6.73 -8.45 11.45
CA GLU A 164 -6.72 -7.73 12.73
C GLU A 164 -6.39 -8.64 13.91
N LYS A 165 -7.03 -9.81 14.01
CA LYS A 165 -6.74 -10.80 15.06
C LYS A 165 -5.29 -11.28 15.04
N LEU A 166 -4.78 -11.61 13.85
CA LEU A 166 -3.41 -12.07 13.67
C LEU A 166 -2.42 -10.99 14.08
N ILE A 167 -2.65 -9.75 13.68
CA ILE A 167 -1.77 -8.63 14.01
C ILE A 167 -1.83 -8.30 15.50
N SER A 168 -3.04 -8.19 16.08
CA SER A 168 -3.22 -7.89 17.50
C SER A 168 -2.53 -8.93 18.40
N SER A 169 -2.42 -10.19 17.94
CA SER A 169 -1.69 -11.24 18.67
C SER A 169 -0.18 -11.03 18.80
N ILE A 170 0.41 -10.22 17.91
CA ILE A 170 1.86 -9.93 17.92
C ILE A 170 2.20 -8.47 18.22
N ASN A 171 1.27 -7.56 17.99
CA ASN A 171 1.43 -6.12 18.16
C ASN A 171 0.05 -5.49 18.44
N PRO A 172 -0.41 -5.48 19.70
CA PRO A 172 -1.73 -4.98 20.06
C PRO A 172 -1.86 -3.47 19.92
N ASP A 173 -0.76 -2.74 19.92
CA ASP A 173 -0.74 -1.27 19.90
C ASP A 173 -0.72 -0.69 18.49
N ILE A 174 -0.57 -1.49 17.43
CA ILE A 174 -0.49 -0.99 16.06
C ILE A 174 -1.76 -0.24 15.64
N GLN A 175 -1.59 0.89 14.97
CA GLN A 175 -2.69 1.65 14.39
C GLN A 175 -3.00 1.12 12.99
N LEU A 176 -4.22 0.62 12.79
CA LEU A 176 -4.70 0.19 11.48
C LEU A 176 -5.29 1.35 10.70
N ILE A 177 -4.91 1.42 9.42
CA ILE A 177 -5.40 2.38 8.45
C ILE A 177 -5.88 1.60 7.23
N TYR A 178 -7.17 1.66 6.92
CA TYR A 178 -7.72 1.13 5.69
C TYR A 178 -7.90 2.23 4.65
N THR A 179 -7.75 1.89 3.38
CA THR A 179 -8.15 2.74 2.28
C THR A 179 -8.57 1.90 1.07
N VAL A 180 -9.51 2.42 0.29
CA VAL A 180 -9.85 1.84 -1.02
C VAL A 180 -9.02 2.55 -2.08
N SER A 181 -8.31 1.78 -2.90
CA SER A 181 -7.47 2.32 -3.97
C SER A 181 -8.30 3.18 -4.95
N PRO A 182 -7.80 4.35 -5.38
CA PRO A 182 -8.46 5.17 -6.38
C PRO A 182 -8.34 4.61 -7.80
N VAL A 183 -7.45 3.65 -8.03
CA VAL A 183 -7.25 3.00 -9.34
C VAL A 183 -8.50 2.21 -9.73
N ARG A 184 -8.97 2.42 -10.96
CA ARG A 184 -10.17 1.77 -11.49
C ARG A 184 -9.83 0.40 -12.10
N HIS A 185 -10.55 -0.65 -11.71
CA HIS A 185 -10.42 -1.98 -12.31
C HIS A 185 -11.46 -2.18 -13.42
N ILE A 186 -11.29 -1.47 -14.55
CA ILE A 186 -12.31 -1.39 -15.61
C ILE A 186 -12.32 -2.58 -16.59
N LYS A 187 -11.37 -3.51 -16.48
CA LYS A 187 -11.28 -4.67 -17.39
C LYS A 187 -12.57 -5.50 -17.43
N ASP A 188 -13.34 -5.48 -16.35
CA ASP A 188 -14.61 -6.21 -16.20
C ASP A 188 -15.84 -5.34 -16.46
N GLY A 189 -15.66 -4.03 -16.60
CA GLY A 189 -16.73 -3.05 -16.72
C GLY A 189 -16.83 -2.09 -15.54
N MET A 190 -17.50 -0.96 -15.78
CA MET A 190 -17.65 0.12 -14.79
C MET A 190 -18.58 -0.28 -13.64
N VAL A 191 -19.63 -1.06 -13.94
CA VAL A 191 -20.58 -1.58 -12.94
C VAL A 191 -19.85 -2.56 -12.02
N GLU A 192 -19.03 -3.44 -12.59
CA GLU A 192 -18.24 -4.46 -11.92
C GLU A 192 -17.18 -3.82 -11.01
N ASN A 193 -16.51 -2.78 -11.48
CA ASN A 193 -15.61 -1.97 -10.66
C ASN A 193 -16.35 -1.33 -9.49
N THR A 194 -17.50 -0.69 -9.75
CA THR A 194 -18.28 -0.01 -8.71
C THR A 194 -18.77 -0.99 -7.65
N ARG A 195 -19.32 -2.14 -8.06
CA ARG A 195 -19.75 -3.22 -7.14
C ARG A 195 -18.58 -3.75 -6.31
N SER A 196 -17.42 -3.93 -6.94
CA SER A 196 -16.20 -4.40 -6.28
C SER A 196 -15.72 -3.43 -5.20
N LYS A 197 -15.66 -2.13 -5.52
CA LYS A 197 -15.25 -1.07 -4.58
C LYS A 197 -16.27 -0.88 -3.45
N ALA A 198 -17.57 -0.89 -3.77
CA ALA A 198 -18.63 -0.77 -2.78
C ALA A 198 -18.57 -1.88 -1.71
N ARG A 199 -18.29 -3.13 -2.11
CA ARG A 199 -18.10 -4.25 -1.15
C ARG A 199 -16.90 -4.05 -0.23
N LEU A 200 -15.77 -3.59 -0.77
CA LEU A 200 -14.58 -3.29 0.05
C LEU A 200 -14.88 -2.17 1.03
N GLN A 201 -15.54 -1.12 0.54
CA GLN A 201 -15.85 0.06 1.32
C GLN A 201 -16.79 -0.26 2.48
N GLU A 202 -17.90 -0.95 2.22
CA GLU A 202 -18.85 -1.34 3.27
C GLU A 202 -18.17 -2.20 4.35
N ALA A 203 -17.37 -3.20 3.96
CA ALA A 203 -16.67 -4.03 4.93
C ALA A 203 -15.60 -3.27 5.74
N ILE A 204 -14.90 -2.32 5.13
CA ILE A 204 -13.95 -1.43 5.83
C ILE A 204 -14.70 -0.55 6.83
N GLN A 205 -15.79 0.10 6.40
CA GLN A 205 -16.56 0.99 7.27
C GLN A 205 -17.10 0.24 8.50
N GLN A 206 -17.55 -1.01 8.32
CA GLN A 206 -17.93 -1.85 9.46
C GLN A 206 -16.79 -2.05 10.46
N ARG A 207 -15.51 -2.12 10.06
CA ARG A 207 -14.38 -2.18 11.02
C ARG A 207 -14.14 -0.82 11.68
N CYS A 208 -14.24 0.26 10.92
CA CYS A 208 -14.08 1.62 11.43
C CYS A 208 -15.15 2.01 12.46
N ASP A 209 -16.41 1.65 12.23
CA ASP A 209 -17.54 1.92 13.13
C ASP A 209 -17.40 1.21 14.48
N HIS A 210 -16.72 0.06 14.52
CA HIS A 210 -16.37 -0.63 15.76
C HIS A 210 -15.15 -0.02 16.49
N GLY A 211 -14.54 1.03 15.92
CA GLY A 211 -13.35 1.70 16.48
C GLY A 211 -12.05 0.91 16.28
N GLU A 212 -12.04 -0.09 15.39
CA GLU A 212 -10.91 -1.00 15.20
C GLU A 212 -9.88 -0.46 14.20
N ALA A 213 -10.27 0.49 13.35
CA ALA A 213 -9.39 1.05 12.32
C ALA A 213 -9.78 2.48 11.93
N TYR A 214 -8.81 3.21 11.36
CA TYR A 214 -9.02 4.51 10.72
C TYR A 214 -9.20 4.34 9.21
N TYR A 215 -10.11 5.09 8.58
CA TYR A 215 -10.28 5.10 7.13
C TYR A 215 -9.65 6.34 6.50
N PHE A 216 -8.75 6.14 5.53
CA PHE A 216 -8.28 7.20 4.66
C PHE A 216 -9.01 7.18 3.30
N PRO A 217 -9.73 8.23 2.90
CA PRO A 217 -10.65 8.22 1.75
C PRO A 217 -9.96 8.52 0.40
N SER A 218 -8.94 7.74 0.02
CA SER A 218 -8.18 7.97 -1.22
C SER A 218 -9.03 7.79 -2.49
N TYR A 219 -10.00 6.87 -2.49
CA TYR A 219 -10.92 6.64 -3.59
C TYR A 219 -11.84 7.85 -3.82
N GLU A 220 -12.44 8.38 -2.76
CA GLU A 220 -13.36 9.51 -2.78
C GLU A 220 -12.65 10.81 -3.14
N ILE A 221 -11.41 11.02 -2.65
CA ILE A 221 -10.59 12.16 -3.12
C ILE A 221 -10.47 12.13 -4.65
N LEU A 222 -10.17 10.96 -5.25
CA LEU A 222 -10.06 10.89 -6.70
C LEU A 222 -11.44 11.06 -7.39
N MET A 223 -12.50 10.44 -6.87
CA MET A 223 -13.81 10.46 -7.54
C MET A 223 -14.56 11.80 -7.40
N ASP A 224 -14.34 12.53 -6.31
CA ASP A 224 -15.17 13.69 -5.93
C ASP A 224 -14.39 15.01 -5.89
N GLU A 225 -13.12 15.02 -5.43
CA GLU A 225 -12.27 16.22 -5.48
C GLU A 225 -11.53 16.33 -6.83
N LEU A 226 -11.13 15.20 -7.43
CA LEU A 226 -10.34 15.12 -8.67
C LEU A 226 -11.09 14.46 -9.83
N ARG A 227 -12.37 14.76 -9.99
CA ARG A 227 -13.30 14.08 -10.93
C ARG A 227 -12.95 14.17 -12.43
N ASP A 228 -12.00 15.02 -12.83
CA ASP A 228 -11.67 15.31 -14.22
C ASP A 228 -10.61 14.34 -14.80
N TYR A 229 -10.75 13.97 -16.08
CA TYR A 229 -9.80 13.12 -16.80
C TYR A 229 -8.36 13.64 -16.81
N ARG A 230 -8.15 14.95 -16.63
CA ARG A 230 -6.82 15.56 -16.48
C ARG A 230 -6.01 15.01 -15.29
N PHE A 231 -6.66 14.29 -14.37
CA PHE A 231 -6.05 13.67 -13.19
C PHE A 231 -5.72 12.19 -13.39
N TYR A 232 -5.99 11.65 -14.58
CA TYR A 232 -5.63 10.30 -14.96
C TYR A 232 -4.36 10.30 -15.83
N ALA A 233 -3.61 9.21 -15.77
CA ALA A 233 -2.51 8.92 -16.68
C ALA A 233 -3.06 8.60 -18.09
N GLY A 234 -2.15 8.41 -19.05
CA GLY A 234 -2.53 8.17 -20.45
C GLY A 234 -3.39 6.92 -20.69
N ASP A 235 -3.44 5.99 -19.73
CA ASP A 235 -4.29 4.81 -19.78
C ASP A 235 -5.73 5.06 -19.29
N MET A 236 -6.03 6.27 -18.80
CA MET A 236 -7.33 6.69 -18.27
C MET A 236 -7.82 5.88 -17.06
N ILE A 237 -6.92 5.11 -16.42
CA ILE A 237 -7.23 4.18 -15.34
C ILE A 237 -6.49 4.58 -14.07
N HIS A 238 -5.19 4.83 -14.18
CA HIS A 238 -4.34 5.18 -13.05
C HIS A 238 -4.38 6.70 -12.82
N PRO A 239 -4.29 7.15 -11.55
CA PRO A 239 -4.05 8.57 -11.28
C PRO A 239 -2.68 8.98 -11.83
N ASN A 240 -2.57 10.21 -12.34
CA ASN A 240 -1.27 10.78 -12.69
C ASN A 240 -0.57 11.40 -11.49
N ASP A 241 0.66 11.90 -11.69
CA ASP A 241 1.49 12.46 -10.62
C ASP A 241 0.80 13.61 -9.87
N THR A 242 0.03 14.46 -10.57
CA THR A 242 -0.71 15.56 -9.93
C THR A 242 -1.81 15.03 -9.00
N ALA A 243 -2.52 13.97 -9.40
CA ALA A 243 -3.51 13.33 -8.55
C ALA A 243 -2.86 12.63 -7.34
N VAL A 244 -1.74 11.92 -7.55
CA VAL A 244 -0.98 11.28 -6.48
C VAL A 244 -0.47 12.33 -5.47
N ASP A 245 0.07 13.45 -5.94
CA ASP A 245 0.52 14.57 -5.11
C ASP A 245 -0.62 15.17 -4.29
N TYR A 246 -1.80 15.31 -4.89
CA TYR A 246 -2.96 15.83 -4.18
C TYR A 246 -3.48 14.85 -3.12
N VAL A 247 -3.59 13.55 -3.43
CA VAL A 247 -3.96 12.55 -2.41
C VAL A 247 -2.91 12.51 -1.29
N TRP A 248 -1.63 12.65 -1.61
CA TRP A 248 -0.57 12.77 -0.61
C TRP A 248 -0.73 14.01 0.27
N LEU A 249 -1.10 15.16 -0.30
CA LEU A 249 -1.40 16.37 0.47
C LEU A 249 -2.53 16.09 1.48
N ARG A 250 -3.63 15.47 1.03
CA ARG A 250 -4.77 15.13 1.89
C ARG A 250 -4.37 14.12 2.97
N PHE A 251 -3.53 13.14 2.63
CA PHE A 251 -2.96 12.19 3.58
C PHE A 251 -2.12 12.89 4.66
N ARG A 252 -1.29 13.87 4.28
CA ARG A 252 -0.51 14.67 5.23
C ARG A 252 -1.40 15.43 6.22
N GLU A 253 -2.49 16.01 5.73
CA GLU A 253 -3.42 16.80 6.54
C GLU A 253 -4.16 15.94 7.58
N SER A 254 -4.48 14.69 7.25
CA SER A 254 -5.28 13.80 8.09
C SER A 254 -4.46 12.84 8.95
N ALA A 255 -3.33 12.34 8.43
CA ALA A 255 -2.62 11.20 9.00
C ALA A 255 -1.22 11.53 9.55
N LEU A 256 -0.56 12.61 9.12
CA LEU A 256 0.75 12.97 9.64
C LEU A 256 0.67 13.94 10.80
N ASN A 257 1.64 13.84 11.72
CA ASN A 257 1.74 14.75 12.84
C ASN A 257 2.23 16.12 12.35
N PRO A 258 1.58 17.24 12.74
CA PRO A 258 2.01 18.58 12.34
C PRO A 258 3.48 18.89 12.67
N ASN A 259 4.06 18.25 13.70
CA ASN A 259 5.47 18.40 14.05
C ASN A 259 6.45 18.04 12.90
N THR A 260 6.03 17.19 11.96
CA THR A 260 6.84 16.74 10.82
C THR A 260 6.99 17.80 9.73
N SER A 261 6.13 18.82 9.71
CA SER A 261 6.01 19.73 8.56
C SER A 261 7.30 20.49 8.26
N LYS A 262 8.04 20.94 9.29
CA LYS A 262 9.35 21.62 9.11
C LYS A 262 10.40 20.67 8.54
N ALA A 263 10.40 19.41 8.97
CA ALA A 263 11.32 18.39 8.47
C ALA A 263 11.00 18.06 7.01
N ILE A 264 9.73 17.80 6.69
CA ILE A 264 9.25 17.53 5.32
C ILE A 264 9.69 18.64 4.37
N THR A 265 9.44 19.92 4.68
CA THR A 265 9.85 21.03 3.80
C THR A 265 11.36 21.09 3.60
N ALA A 266 12.15 20.80 4.64
CA ALA A 266 13.61 20.76 4.51
C ALA A 266 14.07 19.58 3.64
N ILE A 267 13.46 18.41 3.80
CA ILE A 267 13.75 17.20 3.02
C ILE A 267 13.37 17.41 1.57
N GLU A 268 12.17 17.93 1.26
CA GLU A 268 11.75 18.24 -0.11
C GLU A 268 12.72 19.21 -0.80
N LYS A 269 13.27 20.20 -0.07
CA LYS A 269 14.30 21.10 -0.59
C LYS A 269 15.61 20.35 -0.89
N HIS A 270 16.04 19.48 0.02
CA HIS A 270 17.23 18.66 -0.16
C HIS A 270 17.08 17.69 -1.33
N GLN A 271 15.97 16.97 -1.42
CA GLN A 271 15.70 16.02 -2.51
C GLN A 271 15.66 16.73 -3.87
N LYS A 272 15.05 17.92 -3.96
CA LYS A 272 15.09 18.73 -5.19
C LYS A 272 16.53 19.09 -5.61
N LEU A 273 17.40 19.33 -4.63
CA LEU A 273 18.83 19.51 -4.91
C LEU A 273 19.43 18.20 -5.43
N VAL A 274 19.24 17.07 -4.73
CA VAL A 274 19.79 15.75 -5.13
C VAL A 274 19.40 15.35 -6.57
N TYR A 275 18.15 15.56 -6.96
CA TYR A 275 17.66 15.21 -8.29
C TYR A 275 17.88 16.29 -9.36
N HIS A 276 18.41 17.45 -8.99
CA HIS A 276 18.75 18.48 -9.96
C HIS A 276 19.87 17.98 -10.88
N ARG A 277 19.80 18.30 -12.18
CA ARG A 277 20.87 17.99 -13.14
C ARG A 277 21.83 19.19 -13.22
N PRO A 278 22.96 19.19 -12.49
CA PRO A 278 23.87 20.34 -12.45
C PRO A 278 24.68 20.47 -13.75
N LYS A 279 25.19 21.68 -13.99
CA LYS A 279 26.22 21.93 -15.02
C LYS A 279 27.62 21.53 -14.54
N ASP A 280 27.89 21.64 -13.24
CA ASP A 280 29.12 21.20 -12.57
C ASP A 280 28.79 20.14 -11.51
N SER A 281 29.16 18.89 -11.79
CA SER A 281 28.86 17.76 -10.92
C SER A 281 29.62 17.79 -9.59
N LYS A 282 30.85 18.34 -9.54
CA LYS A 282 31.67 18.33 -8.33
C LYS A 282 31.16 19.34 -7.31
N ALA A 283 30.92 20.58 -7.77
CA ALA A 283 30.34 21.62 -6.92
C ALA A 283 28.95 21.21 -6.41
N HIS A 284 28.16 20.55 -7.25
CA HIS A 284 26.86 20.04 -6.87
C HIS A 284 26.92 18.97 -5.78
N GLN A 285 27.85 18.02 -5.87
CA GLN A 285 28.02 16.98 -4.86
C GLN A 285 28.37 17.57 -3.49
N VAL A 286 29.23 18.60 -3.45
CA VAL A 286 29.55 19.32 -2.19
C VAL A 286 28.29 19.97 -1.60
N GLN A 287 27.47 20.63 -2.42
CA GLN A 287 26.22 21.24 -1.97
C GLN A 287 25.22 20.22 -1.43
N VAL A 288 25.13 19.04 -2.04
CA VAL A 288 24.28 17.95 -1.56
C VAL A 288 24.73 17.48 -0.19
N GLU A 289 26.03 17.24 0.01
CA GLU A 289 26.58 16.81 1.31
C GLU A 289 26.40 17.88 2.40
N GLU A 290 26.66 19.15 2.08
CA GLU A 290 26.41 20.27 3.01
C GLU A 290 24.94 20.36 3.39
N SER A 291 24.04 20.23 2.42
CA SER A 291 22.60 20.21 2.65
C SER A 291 22.19 19.02 3.52
N ARG A 292 22.77 17.84 3.31
CA ARG A 292 22.51 16.64 4.12
C ARG A 292 22.99 16.85 5.56
N HIS A 293 24.18 17.39 5.75
CA HIS A 293 24.75 17.67 7.07
C HIS A 293 23.91 18.68 7.86
N GLN A 294 23.48 19.77 7.23
CA GLN A 294 22.58 20.75 7.85
C GLN A 294 21.24 20.12 8.28
N LEU A 295 20.72 19.21 7.45
CA LEU A 295 19.45 18.58 7.68
C LEU A 295 19.52 17.58 8.86
N LEU A 296 20.57 16.77 8.92
CA LEU A 296 20.85 15.88 10.06
C LEU A 296 21.18 16.63 11.35
N THR A 297 21.82 17.80 11.27
CA THR A 297 22.07 18.65 12.44
C THR A 297 20.75 19.21 13.01
N ARG A 298 19.82 19.59 12.13
CA ARG A 298 18.53 20.16 12.53
C ARG A 298 17.51 19.10 12.95
N PHE A 299 17.57 17.91 12.34
CA PHE A 299 16.65 16.80 12.58
C PHE A 299 17.44 15.49 12.76
N PRO A 300 18.08 15.27 13.93
CA PRO A 300 19.00 14.15 14.13
C PRO A 300 18.35 12.76 14.06
N SER A 301 17.03 12.67 14.19
CA SER A 301 16.27 11.41 14.13
C SER A 301 15.99 10.94 12.70
N LEU A 302 16.30 11.73 11.68
CA LEU A 302 16.05 11.34 10.29
C LEU A 302 17.04 10.28 9.82
N GLN A 303 16.52 9.33 9.05
CA GLN A 303 17.31 8.30 8.37
C GLN A 303 17.32 8.63 6.87
N ILE A 304 18.44 9.16 6.38
CA ILE A 304 18.66 9.73 5.03
C ILE A 304 20.08 9.51 4.57
#